data_AF-A0A6P4ZHI0-F1
#
_entry.id   AF-A0A6P4ZHI0-F1
#
_cell.length_a   1.000
_cell.length_b   1.000
_cell.length_c   1.000
_cell.angle_alpha   90.00
_cell.angle_beta   90.00
_cell.angle_gamma   90.00
#
_symmetry.space_group_name_H-M   'P 1'
#
loop_
_entity.id
_entity.type
_entity.pdbx_description
1 polymer ?
#
loop_
_entity_poly.entity_id
_entity_poly.type
_entity_poly.pdbx_seq_one_letter_code
_entity_poly.pdbx_strand_id
1 'polypeptide(L)'
;MLFCEDFVPSLLASGRPPKLAPFSDSVGQANRWLGEHPEVLVQTCETIRAPFSPQHGEYCDTQVMSYPAGKPKDVSRFSLRGLRIWYQKQPEHEKHPSKPPQVTSIDVLPRDYGDKVETFQDVLTRMNGLIAEKKGQQLLNIQTLAIPGDQKEVESEETVLPILTPTKLVRFLRAYLISVEGSLPPPNVQFQDFLPQQVAAGKVSTFSTKLPSFETLSETFAKANKWLQACPDVNLINVEVFEVSLDKEASYCASDPQTCFFLTNKPPFGWLKVVRIYYSTKQGSAPVGKLVDLSFCPEVKEKKSLLHYAQYEGLPEVVKKVQLKCDELGGVPVGVQSVWTYPDWESGEDVFQPNTSLHLEPRLDGTEHLPQVETIHVCMIVK
;
A
#
# COMPACT_ATOMS: atom_id res chain seq x y z
N MET A 1 18.18 -1.32 13.48
CA MET A 1 17.82 -0.18 12.61
C MET A 1 17.15 -0.74 11.38
N LEU A 2 15.91 -0.29 11.11
CA LEU A 2 15.14 -0.56 9.90
C LEU A 2 15.61 0.37 8.78
N PHE A 3 15.76 -0.20 7.60
CA PHE A 3 16.12 0.46 6.36
C PHE A 3 15.11 0.04 5.29
N CYS A 4 15.12 0.75 4.16
CA CYS A 4 14.41 0.29 2.97
C CYS A 4 15.26 0.48 1.71
N GLU A 5 15.01 -0.36 0.70
CA GLU A 5 15.64 -0.30 -0.62
C GLU A 5 14.56 -0.48 -1.70
N ASP A 6 14.64 0.33 -2.76
CA ASP A 6 13.65 0.36 -3.84
C ASP A 6 14.19 -0.21 -5.13
N PHE A 7 13.38 -1.05 -5.77
CA PHE A 7 13.70 -1.70 -7.03
C PHE A 7 12.64 -1.35 -8.06
N VAL A 8 13.01 -0.50 -9.00
CA VAL A 8 12.15 -0.07 -10.12
C VAL A 8 12.44 -0.92 -11.36
N PRO A 9 11.42 -1.31 -12.14
CA PRO A 9 11.62 -2.10 -13.35
C PRO A 9 12.51 -1.39 -14.37
N SER A 10 13.34 -2.16 -15.06
CA SER A 10 14.28 -1.65 -16.05
C SER A 10 13.57 -0.97 -17.22
N LEU A 11 14.10 0.18 -17.67
CA LEU A 11 13.61 0.87 -18.86
C LEU A 11 13.99 0.09 -20.13
N LEU A 12 13.00 -0.40 -20.87
CA LEU A 12 13.22 -1.11 -22.13
C LEU A 12 13.26 -0.17 -23.34
N ALA A 13 12.39 0.84 -23.33
CA ALA A 13 12.38 1.88 -24.35
C ALA A 13 11.84 3.19 -23.80
N SER A 14 12.47 4.30 -24.15
CA SER A 14 11.95 5.64 -23.86
C SER A 14 10.67 5.91 -24.66
N GLY A 15 9.74 6.66 -24.08
CA GLY A 15 8.43 6.91 -24.68
C GLY A 15 7.49 7.67 -23.75
N ARG A 16 6.26 7.92 -24.23
CA ARG A 16 5.15 8.47 -23.43
C ARG A 16 3.85 7.68 -23.74
N PRO A 17 3.48 6.66 -22.95
CA PRO A 17 4.21 6.16 -21.77
C PRO A 17 5.53 5.49 -22.14
N PRO A 18 6.50 5.44 -21.21
CA PRO A 18 7.70 4.63 -21.37
C PRO A 18 7.38 3.14 -21.36
N LYS A 19 8.23 2.34 -22.01
CA LYS A 19 8.11 0.89 -21.97
C LYS A 19 9.09 0.32 -20.95
N LEU A 20 8.55 -0.37 -19.95
CA LEU A 20 9.31 -0.99 -18.88
C LEU A 20 9.33 -2.51 -18.96
N ALA A 21 10.27 -3.09 -18.22
CA ALA A 21 10.24 -4.49 -17.89
C ALA A 21 9.00 -4.83 -17.03
N PRO A 22 8.56 -6.09 -17.02
CA PRO A 22 7.54 -6.60 -16.10
C PRO A 22 7.92 -6.39 -14.64
N PHE A 23 6.94 -6.42 -13.72
CA PHE A 23 7.18 -6.25 -12.28
C PHE A 23 8.17 -7.28 -11.71
N SER A 24 8.16 -8.50 -12.22
CA SER A 24 9.12 -9.55 -11.89
C SER A 24 10.59 -9.16 -12.11
N ASP A 25 10.89 -8.16 -12.95
CA ASP A 25 12.23 -7.59 -13.06
C ASP A 25 12.68 -6.90 -11.76
N SER A 26 11.80 -6.15 -11.08
CA SER A 26 12.08 -5.56 -9.76
C SER A 26 12.40 -6.64 -8.72
N VAL A 27 11.66 -7.75 -8.74
CA VAL A 27 11.93 -8.90 -7.86
C VAL A 27 13.29 -9.52 -8.18
N GLY A 28 13.62 -9.66 -9.46
CA GLY A 28 14.93 -10.16 -9.90
C GLY A 28 16.08 -9.24 -9.50
N GLN A 29 15.90 -7.92 -9.61
CA GLN A 29 16.86 -6.91 -9.15
C GLN A 29 17.08 -7.01 -7.64
N ALA A 30 16.00 -7.08 -6.87
CA ALA A 30 16.05 -7.25 -5.42
C ALA A 30 16.81 -8.50 -4.99
N ASN A 31 16.59 -9.63 -5.68
CA ASN A 31 17.29 -10.88 -5.38
C ASN A 31 18.79 -10.84 -5.69
N ARG A 32 19.21 -10.07 -6.71
CA ARG A 32 20.65 -9.84 -6.96
C ARG A 32 21.26 -9.03 -5.84
N TRP A 33 20.60 -7.94 -5.45
CA TRP A 33 21.03 -7.11 -4.33
C TRP A 33 21.12 -7.90 -3.02
N LEU A 34 20.11 -8.73 -2.69
CA LEU A 34 20.16 -9.61 -1.52
C LEU A 34 21.31 -10.65 -1.59
N GLY A 35 21.74 -11.04 -2.78
CA GLY A 35 22.92 -11.88 -2.98
C GLY A 35 24.24 -11.18 -2.66
N GLU A 36 24.28 -9.86 -2.85
CA GLU A 36 25.43 -9.00 -2.56
C GLU A 36 25.45 -8.51 -1.11
N HIS A 37 24.32 -8.61 -0.41
CA HIS A 37 24.10 -8.13 0.96
C HIS A 37 23.68 -9.26 1.93
N PRO A 38 24.55 -10.24 2.23
CA PRO A 38 24.23 -11.36 3.12
C PRO A 38 23.99 -10.95 4.58
N GLU A 39 24.36 -9.72 4.96
CA GLU A 39 24.07 -9.13 6.26
C GLU A 39 22.61 -8.66 6.41
N VAL A 40 21.84 -8.67 5.33
CA VAL A 40 20.48 -8.14 5.32
C VAL A 40 19.46 -9.18 5.76
N LEU A 41 18.70 -8.83 6.81
CA LEU A 41 17.51 -9.53 7.26
C LEU A 41 16.26 -8.79 6.79
N VAL A 42 15.63 -9.33 5.76
CA VAL A 42 14.36 -8.81 5.22
C VAL A 42 13.24 -8.99 6.25
N GLN A 43 12.56 -7.89 6.58
CA GLN A 43 11.43 -7.85 7.52
C GLN A 43 10.10 -7.96 6.79
N THR A 44 9.94 -7.18 5.72
CA THR A 44 8.75 -7.20 4.85
C THR A 44 9.10 -6.62 3.48
N CYS A 45 8.17 -6.66 2.54
CA CYS A 45 8.28 -5.94 1.27
C CYS A 45 6.90 -5.53 0.75
N GLU A 46 6.89 -4.55 -0.15
CA GLU A 46 5.65 -3.99 -0.69
C GLU A 46 5.80 -3.58 -2.16
N THR A 47 4.68 -3.56 -2.89
CA THR A 47 4.58 -2.85 -4.17
C THR A 47 4.40 -1.37 -3.87
N ILE A 48 5.41 -0.56 -4.19
CA ILE A 48 5.29 0.89 -4.16
C ILE A 48 4.78 1.41 -5.49
N ARG A 49 4.10 2.56 -5.43
CA ARG A 49 3.86 3.38 -6.61
C ARG A 49 4.80 4.58 -6.58
N ALA A 50 5.36 4.96 -7.71
CA ALA A 50 6.13 6.19 -7.84
C ALA A 50 5.67 6.90 -9.11
N PRO A 51 5.20 8.17 -9.04
CA PRO A 51 4.77 8.87 -10.24
C PRO A 51 5.98 9.15 -11.16
N PHE A 52 5.73 9.10 -12.46
CA PHE A 52 6.79 9.16 -13.48
C PHE A 52 7.07 10.61 -13.92
N SER A 53 8.25 11.19 -13.71
CA SER A 53 8.58 12.53 -14.23
C SER A 53 9.52 12.47 -15.45
N PRO A 54 9.03 12.69 -16.69
CA PRO A 54 9.90 12.70 -17.87
C PRO A 54 10.82 13.92 -17.97
N GLN A 55 10.69 14.91 -17.07
CA GLN A 55 11.35 16.22 -17.23
C GLN A 55 12.77 16.28 -16.67
N HIS A 56 13.18 15.34 -15.81
CA HIS A 56 14.44 15.44 -15.07
C HIS A 56 15.57 14.54 -15.57
N GLY A 57 15.41 13.85 -16.71
CA GLY A 57 16.45 12.95 -17.25
C GLY A 57 16.64 11.66 -16.44
N GLU A 58 16.28 11.67 -15.17
CA GLU A 58 16.05 10.50 -14.33
C GLU A 58 14.64 9.96 -14.59
N TYR A 59 14.58 8.64 -14.80
CA TYR A 59 13.36 7.97 -15.21
C TYR A 59 12.33 7.83 -14.07
N CYS A 60 12.81 7.70 -12.84
CA CYS A 60 12.01 7.61 -11.62
C CYS A 60 12.92 7.91 -10.43
N ASP A 61 12.52 8.82 -9.55
CA ASP A 61 13.18 9.04 -8.25
C ASP A 61 12.22 8.58 -7.14
N THR A 62 12.51 7.43 -6.55
CA THR A 62 11.72 6.87 -5.44
C THR A 62 12.12 7.42 -4.08
N GLN A 63 13.18 8.24 -4.02
CA GLN A 63 13.60 8.92 -2.79
C GLN A 63 12.81 10.22 -2.56
N VAL A 64 12.16 10.72 -3.61
CA VAL A 64 11.27 11.89 -3.55
C VAL A 64 9.89 11.46 -3.06
N MET A 65 9.54 11.90 -1.85
CA MET A 65 8.26 11.62 -1.20
C MET A 65 7.17 12.64 -1.50
N SER A 66 7.41 13.59 -2.39
CA SER A 66 6.42 14.61 -2.75
C SER A 66 6.51 14.93 -4.22
N TYR A 67 5.38 14.92 -4.91
CA TYR A 67 5.32 15.38 -6.29
C TYR A 67 4.56 16.70 -6.38
N PRO A 68 5.16 17.71 -7.04
CA PRO A 68 4.48 18.97 -7.23
C PRO A 68 3.23 18.72 -8.06
N ALA A 69 2.10 19.24 -7.63
CA ALA A 69 0.97 19.37 -8.52
C ALA A 69 1.29 20.49 -9.52
N GLY A 70 1.73 20.08 -10.70
CA GLY A 70 2.03 20.97 -11.80
C GLY A 70 0.80 21.32 -12.63
N LYS A 71 1.02 22.15 -13.65
CA LYS A 71 0.07 22.25 -14.77
C LYS A 71 -0.18 20.85 -15.34
N PRO A 72 -1.34 20.55 -15.95
CA PRO A 72 -1.66 19.22 -16.49
C PRO A 72 -0.67 18.62 -17.51
N LYS A 73 0.30 19.42 -17.98
CA LYS A 73 1.40 19.01 -18.87
C LYS A 73 2.66 18.55 -18.13
N ASP A 74 2.79 18.91 -16.86
CA ASP A 74 3.95 18.66 -16.00
C ASP A 74 3.66 17.55 -14.96
N VAL A 75 2.39 17.31 -14.63
CA VAL A 75 1.99 16.18 -13.79
C VAL A 75 2.11 14.89 -14.59
N SER A 76 2.78 13.89 -14.00
CA SER A 76 2.78 12.56 -14.59
C SER A 76 1.36 12.07 -14.77
N ARG A 77 1.05 11.56 -15.96
CA ARG A 77 -0.20 10.81 -16.17
C ARG A 77 -0.05 9.35 -15.78
N PHE A 78 1.14 8.93 -15.34
CA PHE A 78 1.48 7.54 -15.11
C PHE A 78 2.20 7.36 -13.78
N SER A 79 1.85 6.29 -13.08
CA SER A 79 2.58 5.80 -11.92
C SER A 79 3.31 4.54 -12.30
N LEU A 80 4.54 4.44 -11.84
CA LEU A 80 5.38 3.27 -11.90
C LEU A 80 5.05 2.35 -10.72
N ARG A 81 5.10 1.04 -10.92
CA ARG A 81 5.14 0.07 -9.83
C ARG A 81 6.57 -0.43 -9.63
N GLY A 82 7.04 -0.38 -8.40
CA GLY A 82 8.32 -0.95 -7.98
C GLY A 82 8.15 -1.85 -6.76
N LEU A 83 9.21 -2.51 -6.36
CA LEU A 83 9.29 -3.29 -5.14
C LEU A 83 10.11 -2.50 -4.11
N ARG A 84 9.58 -2.30 -2.90
CA ARG A 84 10.34 -1.82 -1.75
C ARG A 84 10.58 -2.96 -0.79
N ILE A 85 11.83 -3.17 -0.38
CA ILE A 85 12.20 -4.11 0.68
C ILE A 85 12.45 -3.33 1.95
N TRP A 86 11.84 -3.77 3.05
CA TRP A 86 12.11 -3.27 4.40
C TRP A 86 13.00 -4.28 5.13
N TYR A 87 14.11 -3.82 5.69
CA TYR A 87 15.12 -4.73 6.21
C TYR A 87 15.91 -4.19 7.39
N GLN A 88 16.61 -5.09 8.08
CA GLN A 88 17.58 -4.77 9.13
C GLN A 88 18.95 -5.32 8.73
N LYS A 89 20.02 -4.64 9.17
CA LYS A 89 21.38 -5.16 9.03
C LYS A 89 21.74 -5.96 10.28
N GLN A 90 22.18 -7.19 10.09
CA GLN A 90 22.74 -8.03 11.15
C GLN A 90 24.13 -7.52 11.55
N PRO A 91 24.55 -7.72 12.81
CA PRO A 91 25.92 -7.45 13.24
C PRO A 91 26.92 -8.29 12.45
N GLU A 92 28.10 -7.74 12.15
CA GLU A 92 29.17 -8.40 11.37
C GLU A 92 29.67 -9.74 11.95
N HIS A 93 29.39 -10.00 13.24
CA HIS A 93 29.83 -11.21 13.93
C HIS A 93 28.83 -12.39 13.83
N GLU A 94 27.62 -12.16 13.32
CA GLU A 94 26.66 -13.24 13.13
C GLU A 94 27.02 -14.07 11.90
N LYS A 95 26.83 -15.40 12.00
CA LYS A 95 27.05 -16.28 10.85
C LYS A 95 25.96 -16.01 9.82
N HIS A 96 26.36 -15.46 8.69
CA HIS A 96 25.46 -15.30 7.54
C HIS A 96 24.93 -16.66 7.07
N PRO A 97 23.69 -16.69 6.55
CA PRO A 97 23.12 -17.90 6.00
C PRO A 97 23.98 -18.40 4.83
N SER A 98 24.04 -19.73 4.67
CA SER A 98 24.84 -20.36 3.60
C SER A 98 24.35 -20.00 2.19
N LYS A 99 23.09 -19.58 2.08
CA LYS A 99 22.45 -19.12 0.86
C LYS A 99 21.79 -17.77 1.12
N PRO A 100 21.92 -16.80 0.20
CA PRO A 100 21.24 -15.53 0.35
C PRO A 100 19.72 -15.73 0.31
N PRO A 101 18.95 -14.89 1.04
CA PRO A 101 17.49 -14.92 0.94
C PRO A 101 17.06 -14.64 -0.51
N GLN A 102 15.95 -15.26 -0.91
CA GLN A 102 15.35 -15.05 -2.23
C GLN A 102 13.88 -14.72 -2.07
N VAL A 103 13.49 -13.53 -2.51
CA VAL A 103 12.11 -13.06 -2.55
C VAL A 103 11.45 -13.56 -3.83
N THR A 104 10.20 -13.98 -3.72
CA THR A 104 9.33 -14.33 -4.85
C THR A 104 7.97 -13.66 -4.66
N SER A 105 7.30 -13.33 -5.76
CA SER A 105 5.92 -12.84 -5.76
C SER A 105 4.97 -13.83 -6.40
N ILE A 106 3.74 -13.87 -5.89
CA ILE A 106 2.62 -14.61 -6.49
C ILE A 106 1.47 -13.65 -6.67
N ASP A 107 1.02 -13.51 -7.91
CA ASP A 107 -0.14 -12.70 -8.24
C ASP A 107 -1.35 -13.58 -8.52
N VAL A 108 -2.49 -13.17 -7.97
CA VAL A 108 -3.76 -13.87 -8.19
C VAL A 108 -4.81 -12.84 -8.57
N LEU A 109 -5.02 -12.72 -9.88
CA LEU A 109 -6.11 -11.92 -10.44
C LEU A 109 -7.45 -12.65 -10.25
N PRO A 110 -8.54 -11.91 -9.96
CA PRO A 110 -9.88 -12.48 -9.92
C PRO A 110 -10.31 -12.93 -11.32
N ARG A 111 -11.11 -13.99 -11.38
CA ARG A 111 -11.69 -14.47 -12.64
C ARG A 111 -13.08 -13.89 -12.84
N ASP A 112 -13.37 -13.51 -14.09
CA ASP A 112 -14.69 -13.11 -14.55
C ASP A 112 -15.26 -14.22 -15.45
N TYR A 113 -16.33 -14.88 -15.00
CA TYR A 113 -17.02 -15.92 -15.74
C TYR A 113 -18.21 -15.38 -16.55
N GLY A 114 -18.37 -14.04 -16.61
CA GLY A 114 -19.42 -13.33 -17.33
C GLY A 114 -20.67 -13.09 -16.47
N ASP A 115 -21.26 -14.14 -15.92
CA ASP A 115 -22.42 -14.05 -15.02
C ASP A 115 -22.03 -13.96 -13.53
N LYS A 116 -20.80 -14.40 -13.22
CA LYS A 116 -20.24 -14.41 -11.88
C LYS A 116 -18.79 -13.92 -11.91
N VAL A 117 -18.48 -13.01 -11.00
CA VAL A 117 -17.11 -12.62 -10.70
C VAL A 117 -16.65 -13.28 -9.41
N GLU A 118 -15.36 -13.64 -9.34
CA GLU A 118 -14.77 -14.12 -8.09
C GLU A 118 -14.79 -13.03 -7.00
N THR A 119 -15.08 -13.45 -5.78
CA THR A 119 -14.95 -12.63 -4.58
C THR A 119 -13.49 -12.59 -4.13
N PHE A 120 -13.15 -11.64 -3.26
CA PHE A 120 -11.83 -11.59 -2.64
C PHE A 120 -11.49 -12.88 -1.87
N GLN A 121 -12.47 -13.48 -1.19
CA GLN A 121 -12.29 -14.78 -0.54
C GLN A 121 -11.96 -15.91 -1.53
N ASP A 122 -12.56 -15.93 -2.72
CA ASP A 122 -12.25 -16.91 -3.76
C ASP A 122 -10.79 -16.74 -4.24
N VAL A 123 -10.37 -15.49 -4.46
CA VAL A 123 -9.00 -15.13 -4.85
C VAL A 123 -7.99 -15.57 -3.77
N LEU A 124 -8.26 -15.29 -2.50
CA LEU A 124 -7.41 -15.70 -1.39
C LEU A 124 -7.33 -17.22 -1.26
N THR A 125 -8.44 -17.94 -1.43
CA THR A 125 -8.44 -19.41 -1.41
C THR A 125 -7.52 -19.98 -2.49
N ARG A 126 -7.55 -19.43 -3.72
CA ARG A 126 -6.61 -19.84 -4.79
C ARG A 126 -5.17 -19.47 -4.46
N MET A 127 -4.94 -18.28 -3.90
CA MET A 127 -3.61 -17.84 -3.45
C MET A 127 -3.02 -18.78 -2.40
N ASN A 128 -3.81 -19.23 -1.42
CA ASN A 128 -3.37 -20.22 -0.42
C ASN A 128 -2.90 -21.53 -1.07
N GLY A 129 -3.60 -22.00 -2.12
CA GLY A 129 -3.16 -23.17 -2.89
C GLY A 129 -1.78 -22.97 -3.51
N LEU A 130 -1.57 -21.84 -4.19
CA LEU A 130 -0.28 -21.50 -4.82
C LEU A 130 0.85 -21.30 -3.80
N ILE A 131 0.53 -20.69 -2.65
CA ILE A 131 1.47 -20.50 -1.54
C ILE A 131 1.90 -21.86 -0.96
N ALA A 132 0.96 -22.80 -0.79
CA ALA A 132 1.27 -24.13 -0.24
C ALA A 132 2.21 -24.95 -1.14
N GLU A 133 2.26 -24.66 -2.44
CA GLU A 133 3.20 -25.28 -3.39
C GLU A 133 4.64 -24.77 -3.22
N LYS A 134 4.84 -23.59 -2.58
CA LYS A 134 6.16 -22.98 -2.36
C LYS A 134 6.87 -23.51 -1.10
N LYS A 135 7.25 -24.78 -1.14
CA LYS A 135 7.99 -25.43 -0.04
C LYS A 135 9.33 -24.72 0.23
N GLY A 136 9.67 -24.55 1.51
CA GLY A 136 10.92 -23.90 1.93
C GLY A 136 10.94 -22.38 1.77
N GLN A 137 9.76 -21.78 1.63
CA GLN A 137 9.60 -20.33 1.68
C GLN A 137 8.65 -19.94 2.82
N GLN A 138 8.90 -18.79 3.41
CA GLN A 138 8.03 -18.16 4.39
C GLN A 138 7.21 -17.06 3.71
N LEU A 139 5.93 -16.93 4.08
CA LEU A 139 5.12 -15.79 3.67
C LEU A 139 5.62 -14.52 4.37
N LEU A 140 5.98 -13.52 3.57
CA LEU A 140 6.55 -12.25 4.02
C LEU A 140 5.48 -11.15 4.10
N ASN A 141 4.64 -11.02 3.07
CA ASN A 141 3.57 -10.04 3.02
C ASN A 141 2.45 -10.46 2.04
N ILE A 142 1.23 -9.95 2.23
CA ILE A 142 0.12 -10.04 1.28
C ILE A 142 -0.47 -8.64 1.09
N GLN A 143 -0.67 -8.25 -0.16
CA GLN A 143 -1.22 -6.94 -0.53
C GLN A 143 -2.42 -7.07 -1.45
N THR A 144 -3.42 -6.23 -1.20
CA THR A 144 -4.54 -5.92 -2.09
C THR A 144 -4.12 -4.81 -3.05
N LEU A 145 -3.95 -5.14 -4.32
CA LEU A 145 -3.57 -4.19 -5.36
C LEU A 145 -4.73 -3.94 -6.31
N ALA A 146 -4.80 -2.73 -6.87
CA ALA A 146 -5.82 -2.35 -7.85
C ALA A 146 -5.19 -1.92 -9.18
N ILE A 147 -5.79 -2.37 -10.29
CA ILE A 147 -5.45 -1.98 -11.66
C ILE A 147 -6.69 -1.54 -12.43
N PRO A 148 -6.56 -0.63 -13.42
CA PRO A 148 -7.66 -0.29 -14.31
C PRO A 148 -8.19 -1.53 -15.04
N GLY A 149 -9.51 -1.72 -15.00
CA GLY A 149 -10.23 -2.83 -15.66
C GLY A 149 -10.77 -2.47 -17.05
N ASP A 150 -10.35 -1.33 -17.61
CA ASP A 150 -10.81 -0.87 -18.93
C ASP A 150 -10.11 -1.59 -20.09
N GLN A 151 -9.02 -2.32 -19.80
CA GLN A 151 -8.30 -3.13 -20.78
C GLN A 151 -8.99 -4.47 -21.04
N LYS A 152 -8.83 -5.00 -22.25
CA LYS A 152 -9.39 -6.30 -22.65
C LYS A 152 -8.78 -7.46 -21.85
N GLU A 153 -7.50 -7.33 -21.52
CA GLU A 153 -6.74 -8.28 -20.72
C GLU A 153 -6.12 -7.52 -19.56
N VAL A 154 -6.24 -8.08 -18.37
CA VAL A 154 -5.77 -7.46 -17.13
C VAL A 154 -4.44 -8.12 -16.76
N GLU A 155 -3.35 -7.35 -16.75
CA GLU A 155 -2.00 -7.86 -16.50
C GLU A 155 -1.47 -7.35 -15.14
N SER A 156 -1.22 -8.27 -14.19
CA SER A 156 -0.69 -7.89 -12.87
C SER A 156 0.78 -7.48 -12.90
N GLU A 157 1.50 -7.90 -13.93
CA GLU A 157 2.89 -7.57 -14.22
C GLU A 157 3.05 -6.18 -14.88
N GLU A 158 1.95 -5.47 -15.18
CA GLU A 158 2.00 -4.12 -15.73
C GLU A 158 2.62 -3.16 -14.71
N THR A 159 3.68 -2.48 -15.14
CA THR A 159 4.51 -1.61 -14.29
C THR A 159 4.26 -0.13 -14.50
N VAL A 160 3.54 0.26 -15.54
CA VAL A 160 3.14 1.64 -15.80
C VAL A 160 1.63 1.72 -15.79
N LEU A 161 1.06 2.44 -14.83
CA LEU A 161 -0.38 2.58 -14.69
C LEU A 161 -0.81 4.03 -14.87
N PRO A 162 -1.92 4.30 -15.56
CA PRO A 162 -2.46 5.65 -15.59
C PRO A 162 -2.84 6.10 -14.16
N ILE A 163 -2.58 7.38 -13.85
CA ILE A 163 -3.02 8.04 -12.59
C ILE A 163 -4.47 8.55 -12.73
N LEU A 164 -5.13 8.29 -13.85
CA LEU A 164 -6.55 8.62 -14.02
C LEU A 164 -7.41 7.73 -13.14
N THR A 165 -8.40 8.33 -12.47
CA THR A 165 -9.43 7.61 -11.71
C THR A 165 -10.26 6.76 -12.68
N PRO A 166 -10.06 5.43 -12.72
CA PRO A 166 -10.66 4.62 -13.75
C PRO A 166 -12.12 4.31 -13.39
N THR A 167 -12.96 4.17 -14.41
CA THR A 167 -14.37 3.75 -14.25
C THR A 167 -14.49 2.26 -13.97
N LYS A 168 -13.44 1.49 -14.25
CA LYS A 168 -13.33 0.08 -13.91
C LYS A 168 -12.06 -0.16 -13.11
N LEU A 169 -12.19 -0.86 -12.00
CA LEU A 169 -11.05 -1.34 -11.21
C LEU A 169 -11.14 -2.83 -10.99
N VAL A 170 -10.01 -3.49 -11.12
CA VAL A 170 -9.82 -4.89 -10.75
C VAL A 170 -8.88 -4.93 -9.56
N ARG A 171 -9.37 -5.44 -8.44
CA ARG A 171 -8.57 -5.73 -7.25
C ARG A 171 -8.06 -7.17 -7.32
N PHE A 172 -6.77 -7.34 -7.11
CA PHE A 172 -6.10 -8.63 -7.09
C PHE A 172 -5.22 -8.73 -5.85
N LEU A 173 -4.78 -9.95 -5.55
CA LEU A 173 -3.86 -10.20 -4.44
C LEU A 173 -2.45 -10.44 -4.96
N ARG A 174 -1.46 -9.85 -4.28
CA ARG A 174 -0.03 -10.18 -4.43
C ARG A 174 0.52 -10.68 -3.10
N ALA A 175 1.05 -11.90 -3.08
CA ALA A 175 1.78 -12.44 -1.95
C ALA A 175 3.28 -12.39 -2.23
N TYR A 176 4.06 -12.02 -1.22
CA TYR A 176 5.51 -12.13 -1.25
C TYR A 176 5.97 -13.23 -0.33
N LEU A 177 6.86 -14.08 -0.82
CA LEU A 177 7.47 -15.15 -0.05
C LEU A 177 8.98 -15.01 -0.09
N ILE A 178 9.65 -15.46 0.97
CA ILE A 178 11.09 -15.42 1.10
C ILE A 178 11.64 -16.81 1.41
N SER A 179 12.63 -17.25 0.64
CA SER A 179 13.35 -18.50 0.89
C SER A 179 14.36 -18.29 2.01
N VAL A 180 14.10 -18.89 3.18
CA VAL A 180 15.01 -18.89 4.34
C VAL A 180 15.24 -20.33 4.77
N GLU A 181 16.49 -20.66 5.12
CA GLU A 181 16.86 -22.00 5.58
C GLU A 181 16.07 -22.37 6.84
N GLY A 182 15.46 -23.56 6.83
CA GLY A 182 14.62 -24.02 7.95
C GLY A 182 13.25 -23.34 8.06
N SER A 183 12.83 -22.55 7.08
CA SER A 183 11.49 -21.95 7.06
C SER A 183 10.39 -23.02 7.16
N LEU A 184 9.40 -22.72 8.00
CA LEU A 184 8.19 -23.53 8.09
C LEU A 184 7.34 -23.35 6.83
N PRO A 185 6.52 -24.35 6.45
CA PRO A 185 5.54 -24.17 5.39
C PRO A 185 4.67 -22.94 5.67
N PRO A 186 4.36 -22.13 4.63
CA PRO A 186 3.47 -21.01 4.80
C PRO A 186 2.13 -21.44 5.41
N PRO A 187 1.56 -20.66 6.33
CA PRO A 187 0.27 -20.99 6.91
C PRO A 187 -0.87 -20.80 5.91
N ASN A 188 -2.01 -21.46 6.14
CA ASN A 188 -3.24 -21.15 5.43
C ASN A 188 -3.78 -19.79 5.91
N VAL A 189 -3.85 -18.82 4.99
CA VAL A 189 -4.19 -17.45 5.30
C VAL A 189 -5.70 -17.21 5.23
N GLN A 190 -6.22 -16.52 6.22
CA GLN A 190 -7.56 -15.96 6.30
C GLN A 190 -7.46 -14.45 6.44
N PHE A 191 -8.58 -13.75 6.34
CA PHE A 191 -8.61 -12.31 6.55
C PHE A 191 -9.86 -11.83 7.26
N GLN A 192 -9.77 -10.65 7.87
CA GLN A 192 -10.88 -9.95 8.49
C GLN A 192 -10.78 -8.46 8.17
N ASP A 193 -11.87 -7.91 7.65
CA ASP A 193 -11.97 -6.49 7.32
C ASP A 193 -12.64 -5.70 8.44
N PHE A 194 -12.16 -4.48 8.65
CA PHE A 194 -12.73 -3.49 9.56
C PHE A 194 -12.94 -2.20 8.78
N LEU A 195 -14.20 -1.93 8.43
CA LEU A 195 -14.59 -0.70 7.77
C LEU A 195 -14.88 0.38 8.82
N PRO A 196 -14.51 1.64 8.58
CA PRO A 196 -14.94 2.75 9.44
C PRO A 196 -16.45 2.95 9.30
N GLN A 197 -17.13 3.17 10.42
CA GLN A 197 -18.56 3.45 10.46
C GLN A 197 -18.82 4.91 10.09
N GLN A 198 -19.90 5.17 9.35
CA GLN A 198 -20.36 6.53 9.11
C GLN A 198 -20.90 7.16 10.40
N VAL A 199 -20.32 8.29 10.81
CA VAL A 199 -20.67 9.01 12.03
C VAL A 199 -21.71 10.10 11.75
N ALA A 200 -21.59 10.78 10.61
CA ALA A 200 -22.58 11.75 10.16
C ALA A 200 -22.94 11.57 8.69
N ALA A 201 -24.24 11.65 8.40
CA ALA A 201 -24.74 11.73 7.04
C ALA A 201 -24.28 13.02 6.37
N GLY A 202 -23.61 12.89 5.23
CA GLY A 202 -23.35 14.02 4.34
C GLY A 202 -24.65 14.46 3.67
N LYS A 203 -24.74 15.75 3.33
CA LYS A 203 -25.76 16.27 2.41
C LYS A 203 -25.04 17.03 1.32
N VAL A 204 -24.74 16.36 0.21
CA VAL A 204 -24.30 17.05 -1.00
C VAL A 204 -25.53 17.45 -1.79
N SER A 205 -25.89 18.73 -1.69
CA SER A 205 -26.89 19.37 -2.54
C SER A 205 -26.24 20.50 -3.35
N THR A 206 -26.97 21.10 -4.27
CA THR A 206 -26.52 22.30 -5.00
C THR A 206 -26.11 23.46 -4.07
N PHE A 207 -26.58 23.45 -2.82
CA PHE A 207 -26.38 24.52 -1.84
C PHE A 207 -25.64 24.07 -0.57
N SER A 208 -25.27 22.80 -0.47
CA SER A 208 -24.56 22.26 0.69
C SER A 208 -23.48 21.31 0.24
N THR A 209 -22.26 21.57 0.68
CA THR A 209 -21.07 20.75 0.44
C THR A 209 -20.75 19.87 1.64
N LYS A 210 -21.68 19.68 2.57
CA LYS A 210 -21.38 18.96 3.82
C LYS A 210 -21.10 17.50 3.52
N LEU A 211 -19.83 17.13 3.59
CA LEU A 211 -19.32 15.79 3.35
C LEU A 211 -19.81 14.84 4.44
N PRO A 212 -20.00 13.54 4.13
CA PRO A 212 -20.17 12.54 5.16
C PRO A 212 -18.91 12.47 6.02
N SER A 213 -19.07 12.24 7.33
CA SER A 213 -17.96 11.93 8.21
C SER A 213 -18.00 10.46 8.61
N PHE A 214 -16.81 9.89 8.76
CA PHE A 214 -16.60 8.49 9.16
C PHE A 214 -15.74 8.45 10.41
N GLU A 215 -15.77 7.31 11.10
CA GLU A 215 -14.80 6.98 12.13
C GLU A 215 -13.37 7.19 11.59
N THR A 216 -12.49 7.67 12.45
CA THR A 216 -11.06 7.81 12.19
C THR A 216 -10.39 6.44 11.98
N LEU A 217 -9.19 6.46 11.41
CA LEU A 217 -8.41 5.24 11.24
C LEU A 217 -8.09 4.62 12.61
N SER A 218 -7.75 5.44 13.60
CA SER A 218 -7.52 5.03 14.99
C SER A 218 -8.72 4.30 15.62
N GLU A 219 -9.94 4.82 15.43
CA GLU A 219 -11.17 4.14 15.89
C GLU A 219 -11.38 2.80 15.17
N THR A 220 -11.05 2.72 13.89
CA THR A 220 -11.09 1.46 13.12
C THR A 220 -10.09 0.44 13.66
N PHE A 221 -8.85 0.84 13.96
CA PHE A 221 -7.86 0.01 14.64
C PHE A 221 -8.29 -0.41 16.05
N ALA A 222 -9.04 0.43 16.77
CA ALA A 222 -9.59 0.05 18.07
C ALA A 222 -10.60 -1.11 17.95
N LYS A 223 -11.40 -1.16 16.88
CA LYS A 223 -12.28 -2.30 16.58
C LYS A 223 -11.47 -3.56 16.22
N ALA A 224 -10.44 -3.40 15.40
CA ALA A 224 -9.54 -4.49 15.04
C ALA A 224 -8.86 -5.12 16.26
N ASN A 225 -8.38 -4.28 17.19
CA ASN A 225 -7.83 -4.71 18.47
C ASN A 225 -8.84 -5.49 19.31
N LYS A 226 -10.07 -5.00 19.44
CA LYS A 226 -11.12 -5.71 20.21
C LYS A 226 -11.39 -7.10 19.63
N TRP A 227 -11.39 -7.25 18.31
CA TRP A 227 -11.56 -8.53 17.64
C TRP A 227 -10.37 -9.48 17.91
N LEU A 228 -9.12 -8.99 17.80
CA LEU A 228 -7.93 -9.78 18.11
C LEU A 228 -7.93 -10.30 19.55
N GLN A 229 -8.34 -9.47 20.52
CA GLN A 229 -8.45 -9.88 21.92
C GLN A 229 -9.55 -10.93 22.16
N ALA A 230 -10.60 -10.93 21.33
CA ALA A 230 -11.68 -11.91 21.41
C ALA A 230 -11.32 -13.25 20.72
N CYS A 231 -10.24 -13.29 19.92
CA CYS A 231 -9.88 -14.43 19.09
C CYS A 231 -8.45 -14.93 19.41
N PRO A 232 -8.23 -15.62 20.55
CA PRO A 232 -6.88 -15.98 21.02
C PRO A 232 -6.12 -16.97 20.12
N ASP A 233 -6.82 -17.75 19.28
CA ASP A 233 -6.23 -18.71 18.33
C ASP A 233 -5.74 -18.05 17.03
N VAL A 234 -5.87 -16.73 16.90
CA VAL A 234 -5.43 -15.95 15.74
C VAL A 234 -3.93 -15.68 15.82
N ASN A 235 -3.21 -16.18 14.82
CA ASN A 235 -1.83 -15.82 14.56
C ASN A 235 -1.78 -14.77 13.45
N LEU A 236 -1.46 -13.53 13.84
CA LEU A 236 -1.38 -12.40 12.92
C LEU A 236 -0.25 -12.60 11.90
N ILE A 237 -0.56 -12.37 10.61
CA ILE A 237 0.40 -12.50 9.51
C ILE A 237 0.75 -11.12 8.96
N ASN A 238 -0.26 -10.34 8.59
CA ASN A 238 -0.09 -9.02 8.01
C ASN A 238 -1.26 -8.11 8.39
N VAL A 239 -1.02 -6.81 8.45
CA VAL A 239 -2.08 -5.79 8.52
C VAL A 239 -1.90 -4.83 7.36
N GLU A 240 -2.98 -4.62 6.62
CA GLU A 240 -3.02 -3.74 5.46
C GLU A 240 -4.05 -2.64 5.67
N VAL A 241 -3.74 -1.43 5.20
CA VAL A 241 -4.69 -0.33 5.08
C VAL A 241 -4.90 -0.06 3.60
N PHE A 242 -6.05 -0.45 3.07
CA PHE A 242 -6.34 -0.30 1.65
C PHE A 242 -7.58 0.57 1.43
N GLU A 243 -7.75 1.03 0.20
CA GLU A 243 -8.79 1.98 -0.16
C GLU A 243 -9.97 1.28 -0.85
N VAL A 244 -11.17 1.59 -0.36
CA VAL A 244 -12.43 1.26 -1.03
C VAL A 244 -13.11 2.51 -1.55
N SER A 245 -13.67 2.43 -2.74
CA SER A 245 -14.34 3.57 -3.37
C SER A 245 -15.66 3.88 -2.66
N LEU A 246 -15.96 5.18 -2.56
CA LEU A 246 -17.23 5.70 -2.08
C LEU A 246 -18.09 6.13 -3.26
N ASP A 247 -19.26 5.52 -3.39
CA ASP A 247 -20.25 5.90 -4.40
C ASP A 247 -21.17 7.00 -3.87
N LYS A 248 -21.29 8.09 -4.64
CA LYS A 248 -22.17 9.22 -4.34
C LYS A 248 -23.65 8.88 -4.48
N GLU A 249 -24.02 7.99 -5.40
CA GLU A 249 -25.42 7.74 -5.76
C GLU A 249 -26.12 6.82 -4.76
N ALA A 250 -25.38 5.92 -4.10
CA ALA A 250 -25.89 4.94 -3.16
C ALA A 250 -25.77 5.37 -1.69
N SER A 251 -26.05 6.64 -1.35
CA SER A 251 -26.01 7.12 0.05
C SER A 251 -24.60 7.15 0.69
N TYR A 252 -23.52 7.25 -0.10
CA TYR A 252 -22.14 7.10 0.38
C TYR A 252 -21.82 5.71 0.93
N CYS A 253 -22.44 4.67 0.37
CA CYS A 253 -22.00 3.30 0.65
C CYS A 253 -20.60 3.06 0.07
N ALA A 254 -19.70 2.61 0.93
CA ALA A 254 -18.43 2.04 0.49
C ALA A 254 -18.68 0.81 -0.39
N SER A 255 -17.90 0.64 -1.45
CA SER A 255 -17.89 -0.62 -2.19
C SER A 255 -17.61 -1.77 -1.23
N ASP A 256 -18.30 -2.89 -1.39
CA ASP A 256 -18.02 -4.10 -0.61
C ASP A 256 -16.53 -4.47 -0.76
N PRO A 257 -15.75 -4.56 0.34
CA PRO A 257 -14.33 -4.90 0.29
C PRO A 257 -14.06 -6.32 -0.23
N GLN A 258 -15.08 -7.18 -0.31
CA GLN A 258 -15.04 -8.48 -0.96
C GLN A 258 -15.13 -8.40 -2.49
N THR A 259 -15.56 -7.25 -3.03
CA THR A 259 -15.72 -7.07 -4.46
C THR A 259 -14.36 -6.85 -5.13
N CYS A 260 -14.02 -7.77 -6.03
CA CYS A 260 -12.81 -7.71 -6.83
C CYS A 260 -12.96 -6.91 -8.13
N PHE A 261 -14.17 -6.79 -8.67
CA PHE A 261 -14.45 -6.00 -9.87
C PHE A 261 -15.36 -4.84 -9.52
N PHE A 262 -14.82 -3.63 -9.65
CA PHE A 262 -15.56 -2.41 -9.41
C PHE A 262 -15.83 -1.73 -10.75
N LEU A 263 -17.10 -1.43 -11.01
CA LEU A 263 -17.55 -0.71 -12.18
C LEU A 263 -18.39 0.48 -11.71
N THR A 264 -18.01 1.69 -12.11
CA THR A 264 -18.81 2.88 -11.91
C THR A 264 -19.01 3.65 -13.20
N ASN A 265 -20.19 4.25 -13.31
CA ASN A 265 -20.52 5.16 -14.41
C ASN A 265 -19.83 6.52 -14.27
N LYS A 266 -19.34 6.83 -13.07
CA LYS A 266 -18.68 8.09 -12.71
C LYS A 266 -17.46 7.82 -11.85
N PRO A 267 -16.44 8.69 -11.86
CA PRO A 267 -15.34 8.60 -10.92
C PRO A 267 -15.86 8.52 -9.47
N PRO A 268 -15.22 7.72 -8.61
CA PRO A 268 -15.56 7.66 -7.19
C PRO A 268 -15.51 9.06 -6.57
N PHE A 269 -16.41 9.29 -5.62
CA PHE A 269 -16.47 10.57 -4.92
C PHE A 269 -15.28 10.77 -3.98
N GLY A 270 -14.79 9.66 -3.45
CA GLY A 270 -13.65 9.58 -2.56
C GLY A 270 -13.35 8.11 -2.26
N TRP A 271 -12.43 7.93 -1.35
CA TRP A 271 -11.90 6.65 -0.92
C TRP A 271 -12.02 6.53 0.58
N LEU A 272 -12.36 5.34 1.05
CA LEU A 272 -12.45 5.00 2.45
C LEU A 272 -11.32 4.04 2.78
N LYS A 273 -10.50 4.37 3.77
CA LYS A 273 -9.45 3.49 4.28
C LYS A 273 -10.09 2.38 5.10
N VAL A 274 -9.79 1.15 4.73
CA VAL A 274 -10.26 -0.08 5.40
C VAL A 274 -9.04 -0.79 5.97
N VAL A 275 -9.16 -1.24 7.22
CA VAL A 275 -8.13 -2.07 7.86
C VAL A 275 -8.43 -3.53 7.56
N ARG A 276 -7.50 -4.23 6.93
CA ARG A 276 -7.57 -5.67 6.65
C ARG A 276 -6.51 -6.39 7.46
N ILE A 277 -6.94 -7.33 8.29
CA ILE A 277 -6.04 -8.24 9.01
C ILE A 277 -5.94 -9.54 8.23
N TYR A 278 -4.74 -9.95 7.86
CA TYR A 278 -4.45 -11.30 7.39
C TYR A 278 -3.93 -12.13 8.56
N TYR A 279 -4.47 -13.34 8.72
CA TYR A 279 -4.14 -14.19 9.85
C TYR A 279 -4.20 -15.67 9.51
N SER A 280 -3.71 -16.50 10.41
CA SER A 280 -3.91 -17.95 10.40
C SER A 280 -4.46 -18.39 11.75
N THR A 281 -5.09 -19.56 11.79
CA THR A 281 -5.60 -20.15 13.02
C THR A 281 -4.66 -21.26 13.48
N LYS A 282 -4.07 -21.14 14.68
CA LYS A 282 -3.23 -22.19 15.27
C LYS A 282 -3.54 -22.29 16.76
N GLN A 283 -4.01 -23.46 17.21
CA GLN A 283 -4.28 -23.68 18.62
C GLN A 283 -3.04 -23.40 19.46
N GLY A 284 -3.22 -22.60 20.52
CA GLY A 284 -2.16 -22.25 21.46
C GLY A 284 -1.19 -21.18 20.96
N SER A 285 -1.57 -20.35 19.97
CA SER A 285 -0.83 -19.12 19.68
C SER A 285 -0.77 -18.22 20.92
N ALA A 286 0.35 -17.54 21.11
CA ALA A 286 0.43 -16.48 22.11
C ALA A 286 -0.58 -15.37 21.74
N PRO A 287 -1.23 -14.72 22.72
CA PRO A 287 -2.09 -13.59 22.45
C PRO A 287 -1.37 -12.54 21.61
N VAL A 288 -2.03 -12.07 20.57
CA VAL A 288 -1.54 -10.94 19.76
C VAL A 288 -1.53 -9.71 20.68
N GLY A 289 -0.41 -8.99 20.69
CA GLY A 289 -0.32 -7.71 21.40
C GLY A 289 -1.28 -6.66 20.81
N LYS A 290 -1.19 -5.43 21.30
CA LYS A 290 -2.01 -4.33 20.81
C LYS A 290 -1.49 -3.83 19.46
N LEU A 291 -2.37 -3.76 18.47
CA LEU A 291 -2.12 -3.06 17.21
C LEU A 291 -2.07 -1.55 17.43
N VAL A 292 -1.01 -0.93 16.92
CA VAL A 292 -0.82 0.51 16.85
C VAL A 292 -0.60 0.89 15.40
N ASP A 293 -1.38 1.86 14.92
CA ASP A 293 -1.19 2.49 13.62
C ASP A 293 -0.31 3.73 13.78
N LEU A 294 0.71 3.83 12.94
CA LEU A 294 1.62 4.96 12.87
C LEU A 294 1.65 5.45 11.43
N SER A 295 1.44 6.74 11.24
CA SER A 295 1.48 7.37 9.93
C SER A 295 2.57 8.43 9.90
N PHE A 296 3.43 8.35 8.89
CA PHE A 296 4.55 9.27 8.72
C PHE A 296 4.43 9.96 7.36
N CYS A 297 4.05 11.23 7.41
CA CYS A 297 4.09 12.11 6.24
C CYS A 297 5.43 12.87 6.25
N PRO A 298 6.02 13.16 5.07
CA PRO A 298 7.20 13.99 4.99
C PRO A 298 6.86 15.42 5.43
N GLU A 299 7.70 16.03 6.25
CA GLU A 299 7.55 17.43 6.66
C GLU A 299 8.03 18.39 5.56
N VAL A 300 7.48 19.60 5.54
CA VAL A 300 7.93 20.66 4.63
C VAL A 300 9.25 21.23 5.14
N LYS A 301 10.34 21.04 4.37
CA LYS A 301 11.67 21.61 4.64
C LYS A 301 11.75 23.09 4.28
N GLU A 302 11.18 23.46 3.14
CA GLU A 302 11.23 24.83 2.63
C GLU A 302 9.87 25.22 2.06
N LYS A 303 9.21 26.19 2.70
CA LYS A 303 8.00 26.83 2.15
C LYS A 303 8.44 27.79 1.05
N LYS A 304 8.08 27.46 -0.17
CA LYS A 304 8.49 28.19 -1.37
C LYS A 304 7.40 29.18 -1.81
N SER A 305 7.78 30.19 -2.60
CA SER A 305 6.90 31.29 -3.05
C SER A 305 5.82 30.80 -4.02
N LEU A 306 4.88 31.66 -4.43
CA LEU A 306 3.81 31.37 -5.41
C LEU A 306 4.25 30.72 -6.74
N LEU A 307 5.55 30.76 -7.07
CA LEU A 307 6.13 30.21 -8.29
C LEU A 307 6.94 28.93 -8.06
N HIS A 308 7.11 28.49 -6.81
CA HIS A 308 7.95 27.36 -6.44
C HIS A 308 7.20 26.42 -5.49
N TYR A 309 7.30 25.12 -5.73
CA TYR A 309 6.64 24.12 -4.89
C TYR A 309 7.38 23.93 -3.57
N ALA A 310 6.65 23.65 -2.49
CA ALA A 310 7.24 23.27 -1.22
C ALA A 310 8.20 22.08 -1.40
N GLN A 311 9.34 22.14 -0.73
CA GLN A 311 10.26 21.01 -0.65
C GLN A 311 9.94 20.20 0.60
N TYR A 312 9.79 18.90 0.43
CA TYR A 312 9.49 17.98 1.51
C TYR A 312 10.73 17.17 1.91
N GLU A 313 10.65 16.52 3.06
CA GLU A 313 11.62 15.50 3.45
C GLU A 313 11.70 14.37 2.40
N GLY A 314 12.90 13.80 2.26
CA GLY A 314 13.10 12.62 1.44
C GLY A 314 12.77 11.34 2.21
N LEU A 315 12.74 10.22 1.48
CA LEU A 315 12.50 8.90 2.04
C LEU A 315 13.46 8.55 3.19
N PRO A 316 14.79 8.79 3.11
CA PRO A 316 15.70 8.44 4.19
C PRO A 316 15.36 9.13 5.52
N GLU A 317 14.91 10.38 5.48
CA GLU A 317 14.52 11.12 6.69
C GLU A 317 13.23 10.56 7.30
N VAL A 318 12.23 10.24 6.48
CA VAL A 318 10.97 9.66 6.98
C VAL A 318 11.17 8.24 7.51
N VAL A 319 11.99 7.43 6.85
CA VAL A 319 12.37 6.08 7.33
C VAL A 319 13.09 6.16 8.68
N LYS A 320 13.93 7.19 8.88
CA LYS A 320 14.56 7.43 10.18
C LYS A 320 13.52 7.75 11.27
N LYS A 321 12.48 8.53 10.96
CA LYS A 321 11.37 8.81 11.89
C LYS A 321 10.57 7.55 12.22
N VAL A 322 10.27 6.73 11.21
CA VAL A 322 9.64 5.42 11.37
C VAL A 322 10.44 4.58 12.35
N GLN A 323 11.75 4.44 12.13
CA GLN A 323 12.62 3.65 12.98
C GLN A 323 12.63 4.14 14.44
N LEU A 324 12.84 5.45 14.66
CA LEU A 324 12.87 6.02 16.00
C LEU A 324 11.56 5.76 16.76
N LYS A 325 10.43 5.86 16.07
CA LYS A 325 9.12 5.60 16.67
C LYS A 325 8.90 4.11 16.96
N CYS A 326 9.36 3.23 16.08
CA CYS A 326 9.31 1.79 16.31
C CYS A 326 10.13 1.40 17.55
N ASP A 327 11.34 1.95 17.68
CA ASP A 327 12.23 1.73 18.83
C ASP A 327 11.62 2.28 20.14
N GLU A 328 11.02 3.47 20.10
CA GLU A 328 10.35 4.09 21.25
C GLU A 328 9.21 3.22 21.79
N LEU A 329 8.43 2.60 20.89
CA LEU A 329 7.29 1.77 21.27
C LEU A 329 7.68 0.32 21.61
N GLY A 330 8.87 -0.13 21.20
CA GLY A 330 9.35 -1.49 21.45
C GLY A 330 8.47 -2.59 20.81
N GLY A 331 7.76 -2.24 19.72
CA GLY A 331 6.88 -3.16 19.02
C GLY A 331 7.52 -3.80 17.78
N VAL A 332 6.80 -4.73 17.17
CA VAL A 332 7.20 -5.39 15.92
C VAL A 332 6.30 -4.89 14.77
N PRO A 333 6.85 -4.35 13.68
CA PRO A 333 6.08 -4.04 12.49
C PRO A 333 5.42 -5.31 11.93
N VAL A 334 4.11 -5.25 11.71
CA VAL A 334 3.31 -6.33 11.12
C VAL A 334 2.63 -5.91 9.81
N GLY A 335 2.85 -4.67 9.39
CA GLY A 335 2.46 -4.14 8.10
C GLY A 335 3.19 -2.84 7.87
N VAL A 336 3.79 -2.68 6.69
CA VAL A 336 4.36 -1.41 6.26
C VAL A 336 3.87 -1.17 4.84
N GLN A 337 3.31 0.01 4.62
CA GLN A 337 2.71 0.37 3.34
C GLN A 337 2.91 1.86 3.04
N SER A 338 3.37 2.14 1.85
CA SER A 338 3.38 3.47 1.26
C SER A 338 2.07 3.78 0.56
N VAL A 339 1.46 4.90 0.92
CA VAL A 339 0.22 5.40 0.31
C VAL A 339 0.42 6.85 -0.11
N TRP A 340 0.07 7.18 -1.35
CA TRP A 340 0.10 8.57 -1.81
C TRP A 340 -1.14 9.30 -1.30
N THR A 341 -0.95 10.36 -0.53
CA THR A 341 -2.02 11.17 0.04
C THR A 341 -1.91 12.62 -0.42
N TYR A 342 -3.01 13.37 -0.28
CA TYR A 342 -3.05 14.81 -0.52
C TYR A 342 -3.08 15.53 0.83
N PRO A 343 -2.48 16.74 0.95
CA PRO A 343 -2.62 17.59 2.11
C PRO A 343 -4.08 18.01 2.29
N ASP A 344 -4.51 18.18 3.54
CA ASP A 344 -5.85 18.66 3.86
C ASP A 344 -5.94 20.17 3.60
N TRP A 345 -6.44 20.52 2.42
CA TRP A 345 -6.59 21.90 1.96
C TRP A 345 -7.75 22.64 2.63
N GLU A 346 -8.77 21.93 3.16
CA GLU A 346 -9.94 22.57 3.77
C GLU A 346 -9.61 23.21 5.12
N SER A 347 -8.58 22.72 5.80
CA SER A 347 -8.15 23.25 7.11
C SER A 347 -7.53 24.65 7.02
N GLY A 348 -7.10 25.09 5.82
CA GLY A 348 -6.32 26.32 5.65
C GLY A 348 -4.92 26.27 6.27
N GLU A 349 -4.57 25.14 6.90
CA GLU A 349 -3.24 24.81 7.38
C GLU A 349 -2.65 23.73 6.46
N ASP A 350 -1.35 23.77 6.18
CA ASP A 350 -0.65 22.71 5.41
C ASP A 350 -0.54 21.40 6.25
N VAL A 351 -1.63 20.98 6.91
CA VAL A 351 -1.65 19.86 7.86
C VAL A 351 -2.20 18.64 7.17
N PHE A 352 -1.36 17.62 6.98
CA PHE A 352 -1.85 16.31 6.57
C PHE A 352 -2.68 15.72 7.72
N GLN A 353 -3.89 15.25 7.43
CA GLN A 353 -4.67 14.45 8.39
C GLN A 353 -4.57 12.96 8.03
N PRO A 354 -3.43 12.27 8.28
CA PRO A 354 -3.29 10.87 7.93
C PRO A 354 -4.28 9.95 8.66
N ASN A 355 -4.80 10.42 9.79
CA ASN A 355 -5.74 9.71 10.67
C ASN A 355 -7.20 9.74 10.18
N THR A 356 -7.52 10.46 9.09
CA THR A 356 -8.86 10.39 8.50
C THR A 356 -9.01 9.08 7.73
N SER A 357 -10.18 8.45 7.86
CA SER A 357 -10.52 7.31 7.02
C SER A 357 -11.05 7.73 5.66
N LEU A 358 -11.52 8.97 5.51
CA LEU A 358 -12.00 9.51 4.25
C LEU A 358 -10.86 10.23 3.53
N HIS A 359 -10.51 9.75 2.36
CA HIS A 359 -9.61 10.39 1.42
C HIS A 359 -10.42 10.94 0.23
N LEU A 360 -10.33 12.24 -0.02
CA LEU A 360 -10.98 12.86 -1.17
C LEU A 360 -9.95 13.15 -2.24
N GLU A 361 -10.21 12.70 -3.46
CA GLU A 361 -9.44 13.20 -4.60
C GLU A 361 -9.76 14.68 -4.78
N PRO A 362 -8.75 15.56 -4.88
CA PRO A 362 -8.98 16.97 -5.17
C PRO A 362 -9.74 17.09 -6.49
N ARG A 363 -10.68 18.03 -6.55
CA ARG A 363 -11.45 18.26 -7.77
C ARG A 363 -10.49 18.63 -8.89
N LEU A 364 -10.44 17.80 -9.92
CA LEU A 364 -9.67 18.05 -11.14
C LEU A 364 -10.31 19.14 -12.03
N ASP A 365 -11.17 20.00 -11.49
CA ASP A 365 -11.69 21.17 -12.21
C ASP A 365 -10.59 22.22 -12.50
N GLY A 366 -9.37 21.96 -12.01
CA GLY A 366 -8.14 22.60 -12.45
C GLY A 366 -7.81 23.88 -11.69
N THR A 367 -8.55 24.18 -10.61
CA THR A 367 -8.35 25.41 -9.84
C THR A 367 -7.36 25.26 -8.68
N GLU A 368 -7.11 24.05 -8.18
CA GLU A 368 -6.17 23.82 -7.08
C GLU A 368 -5.25 22.63 -7.35
N HIS A 369 -3.95 22.91 -7.35
CA HIS A 369 -2.89 21.96 -7.59
C HIS A 369 -2.22 21.64 -6.25
N LEU A 370 -2.74 20.64 -5.52
CA LEU A 370 -2.15 20.19 -4.26
C LEU A 370 -1.09 19.10 -4.49
N PRO A 371 0.13 19.25 -3.95
CA PRO A 371 1.14 18.21 -4.09
C PRO A 371 0.64 16.89 -3.50
N GLN A 372 0.93 15.78 -4.18
CA GLN A 372 0.78 14.47 -3.56
C GLN A 372 2.02 14.18 -2.74
N VAL A 373 1.86 13.62 -1.55
CA VAL A 373 2.98 13.12 -0.74
C VAL A 373 2.82 11.64 -0.47
N GLU A 374 3.93 10.94 -0.41
CA GLU A 374 3.97 9.55 0.03
C GLU A 374 3.92 9.53 1.56
N THR A 375 2.87 8.92 2.11
CA THR A 375 2.73 8.63 3.53
C THR A 375 3.11 7.19 3.79
N ILE A 376 4.04 6.95 4.71
CA ILE A 376 4.37 5.60 5.17
C ILE A 376 3.46 5.26 6.36
N HIS A 377 2.61 4.26 6.16
CA HIS A 377 1.79 3.64 7.20
C HIS A 377 2.52 2.43 7.77
N VAL A 378 2.67 2.39 9.10
CA VAL A 378 3.31 1.31 9.83
C VAL A 378 2.34 0.79 10.87
N CYS A 379 1.90 -0.45 10.68
CA CYS A 379 1.12 -1.18 11.67
C CYS A 379 2.09 -1.97 12.55
N MET A 380 2.03 -1.78 13.86
CA MET A 380 2.88 -2.48 14.82
C MET A 380 2.07 -3.29 15.81
N ILE A 381 2.61 -4.43 16.25
CA ILE A 381 2.20 -5.07 17.51
C ILE A 381 3.07 -4.53 18.64
N VAL A 382 2.45 -3.99 19.67
CA VAL A 382 3.10 -3.61 20.93
C VAL A 382 2.61 -4.55 22.05
N LYS A 383 3.51 -4.99 22.93
CA LYS A 383 3.17 -5.92 24.01
C LYS A 383 2.37 -5.28 25.14
#